data_AF-A0A6P8HS43-F1
#
_entry.id   AF-A0A6P8HS43-F1
#
_cell.length_a   1.000
_cell.length_b   1.000
_cell.length_c   1.000
_cell.angle_alpha   90.00
_cell.angle_beta   90.00
_cell.angle_gamma   90.00
#
_symmetry.space_group_name_H-M   'P 1'
#
loop_
_entity.id
_entity.type
_entity.pdbx_description
1 polymer ?
#
loop_
_entity_poly.entity_id
_entity_poly.type
_entity_poly.pdbx_seq_one_letter_code
_entity_poly.pdbx_strand_id
1 'polypeptide(L)'
;MVFVRLKPPRLTTPEFMLCLQGGKFDQPDRLFNSVAETWDNVLTGHADVKELIPEFFQSSGEFLINSQGLPLGVKQDKTKVMDVELPPYAKGNLDVGVPLLSDGRPLGPYLM
;
A
#
# COMPACT_ATOMS: atom_id res chain seq x y z
N MET A 1 10.18 10.58 7.03
CA MET A 1 9.16 10.55 5.96
C MET A 1 7.83 10.10 6.55
N VAL A 2 6.72 10.75 6.19
CA VAL A 2 5.39 10.44 6.71
C VAL A 2 4.76 9.39 5.78
N PHE A 3 4.81 8.11 6.16
CA PHE A 3 4.03 7.08 5.45
C PHE A 3 2.57 7.23 5.87
N VAL A 4 1.70 7.69 4.96
CA VAL A 4 0.25 7.53 5.16
C VAL A 4 -0.03 6.04 5.18
N ARG A 5 -0.27 5.54 6.38
CA ARG A 5 -0.60 4.14 6.57
C ARG A 5 -2.11 4.00 6.38
N LEU A 6 -2.50 3.39 5.26
CA LEU A 6 -3.90 3.32 4.86
C LEU A 6 -4.74 2.46 5.81
N LYS A 7 -4.10 1.48 6.45
CA LYS A 7 -4.65 0.76 7.60
C LYS A 7 -3.76 0.96 8.82
N PRO A 8 -4.19 1.74 9.82
CA PRO A 8 -3.38 1.97 11.01
C PRO A 8 -3.19 0.65 11.80
N PRO A 9 -2.01 0.38 12.37
CA PRO A 9 -1.94 -0.55 13.50
C PRO A 9 -2.86 0.02 14.59
N ARG A 10 -3.36 -0.84 15.48
CA ARG A 10 -4.43 -0.53 16.47
C ARG A 10 -4.21 0.72 17.36
N LEU A 11 -3.11 1.47 17.19
CA LEU A 11 -2.68 2.60 18.01
C LEU A 11 -2.22 3.86 17.25
N THR A 12 -2.18 3.92 15.91
CA THR A 12 -1.74 5.15 15.19
C THR A 12 -2.72 5.57 14.10
N THR A 13 -3.86 6.12 14.53
CA THR A 13 -4.92 6.69 13.68
C THR A 13 -4.39 7.76 12.73
N PRO A 14 -4.96 7.94 11.51
CA PRO A 14 -4.69 9.10 10.62
C PRO A 14 -4.76 10.47 11.32
N GLU A 15 -5.40 10.56 12.47
CA GLU A 15 -5.39 11.73 13.35
C GLU A 15 -3.99 12.22 13.74
N PHE A 16 -3.03 11.32 14.02
CA PHE A 16 -1.65 11.76 14.30
C PHE A 16 -1.01 12.45 13.09
N MET A 17 -1.32 11.97 11.89
CA MET A 17 -0.81 12.51 10.65
C MET A 17 -1.44 13.84 10.31
N LEU A 18 -2.76 13.93 10.47
CA LEU A 18 -3.52 15.17 10.35
C LEU A 18 -3.04 16.19 11.39
N CYS A 19 -2.80 15.80 12.64
CA CYS A 19 -2.26 16.69 13.67
C CYS A 19 -0.87 17.24 13.30
N LEU A 20 0.01 16.41 12.74
CA LEU A 20 1.34 16.85 12.28
C LEU A 20 1.27 17.78 11.05
N GLN A 21 0.19 17.71 10.26
CA GLN A 21 -0.01 18.46 9.02
C GLN A 21 -1.10 19.55 9.14
N GLY A 22 -1.44 19.96 10.37
CA GLY A 22 -2.39 21.07 10.60
C GLY A 22 -3.83 20.76 10.17
N GLY A 23 -4.24 19.50 10.29
CA GLY A 23 -5.59 19.00 10.00
C GLY A 23 -5.84 18.62 8.54
N LYS A 24 -4.80 18.57 7.70
CA LYS A 24 -4.91 18.22 6.27
C LYS A 24 -3.95 17.10 5.91
N PHE A 25 -4.30 16.32 4.88
CA PHE A 25 -3.37 15.36 4.29
C PHE A 25 -2.28 16.10 3.49
N ASP A 26 -1.12 15.47 3.31
CA ASP A 26 -0.04 15.97 2.46
C ASP A 26 -0.52 16.12 1.00
N GLN A 27 0.31 16.77 0.18
CA GLN A 27 0.05 16.84 -1.25
C GLN A 27 -0.10 15.42 -1.85
N PRO A 28 -1.11 15.17 -2.69
CA PRO A 28 -1.37 13.86 -3.30
C PRO A 28 -0.16 13.27 -4.01
N ASP A 29 0.67 14.09 -4.67
CA ASP A 29 1.89 13.64 -5.37
C ASP A 29 3.00 13.17 -4.41
N ARG A 30 2.96 13.60 -3.14
CA ARG A 30 3.92 13.20 -2.10
C ARG A 30 3.43 12.00 -1.30
N LEU A 31 2.19 11.57 -1.53
CA LEU A 31 1.63 10.40 -0.87
C LEU A 31 2.20 9.12 -1.45
N PHE A 32 2.36 8.13 -0.57
CA PHE A 32 2.71 6.78 -0.97
C PHE A 32 1.53 6.17 -1.73
N ASN A 33 1.61 6.20 -3.06
CA ASN A 33 0.51 5.81 -3.96
C ASN A 33 0.87 4.63 -4.87
N SER A 34 2.16 4.39 -5.12
CA SER A 34 2.64 3.28 -5.94
C SER A 34 3.97 2.75 -5.39
N VAL A 35 4.06 1.43 -5.23
CA VAL A 35 5.31 0.79 -4.76
C VAL A 35 6.40 0.94 -5.81
N ALA A 36 6.05 0.80 -7.09
CA ALA A 36 7.00 0.88 -8.20
C ALA A 36 7.57 2.30 -8.37
N GLU A 37 6.69 3.31 -8.36
CA GLU A 37 7.09 4.71 -8.42
C GLU A 37 7.96 5.10 -7.22
N THR A 38 7.56 4.65 -6.01
CA THR A 38 8.31 4.92 -4.79
C THR A 38 9.70 4.29 -4.83
N TRP A 39 9.80 3.06 -5.34
CA TRP A 39 11.08 2.37 -5.48
C TRP A 39 12.01 3.10 -6.46
N ASP A 40 11.49 3.54 -7.60
CA ASP A 40 12.25 4.30 -8.60
C ASP A 40 12.73 5.65 -8.04
N ASN A 41 11.87 6.36 -7.30
CA ASN A 41 12.20 7.64 -6.68
C ASN A 41 13.33 7.53 -5.64
N VAL A 42 13.38 6.45 -4.86
CA VAL A 42 14.47 6.21 -3.88
C VAL A 42 15.79 5.90 -4.58
N LEU A 43 15.75 5.24 -5.74
CA LEU A 43 16.94 4.91 -6.50
C LEU A 43 17.49 6.10 -7.30
N THR A 44 16.62 6.98 -7.77
CA THR A 44 16.97 8.13 -8.62
C THR A 44 17.20 9.42 -7.84
N GLY A 45 16.51 9.59 -6.71
CA GLY A 45 16.53 10.79 -5.89
C GLY A 45 17.52 10.71 -4.73
N HIS A 46 18.63 11.46 -4.78
CA HIS A 46 19.61 11.52 -3.68
C HIS A 46 19.08 12.09 -2.36
N ALA A 47 17.92 12.75 -2.37
CA ALA A 47 17.28 13.31 -1.17
C ALA A 47 16.17 12.41 -0.61
N ASP A 48 15.82 11.32 -1.30
CA ASP A 48 14.68 10.48 -0.95
C ASP A 48 15.10 9.19 -0.27
N VAL A 49 15.25 9.25 1.06
CA VAL A 49 15.61 8.09 1.88
C VAL A 49 14.34 7.52 2.53
N LYS A 50 14.00 6.29 2.15
CA LYS A 50 12.85 5.54 2.66
C LYS A 50 13.30 4.20 3.24
N GLU A 51 12.71 3.80 4.35
CA GLU A 51 12.94 2.50 4.97
C GLU A 51 11.65 1.68 4.97
N LEU A 52 11.79 0.36 4.81
CA LEU A 52 10.67 -0.56 4.88
C LEU A 52 10.25 -0.78 6.33
N ILE A 53 8.94 -0.82 6.55
CA ILE A 53 8.35 -1.17 7.84
C ILE A 53 8.07 -2.68 7.92
N PRO A 54 7.97 -3.27 9.12
CA PRO A 54 7.73 -4.71 9.30
C PRO A 54 6.51 -5.27 8.56
N GLU A 55 5.52 -4.44 8.27
CA GLU A 55 4.30 -4.81 7.58
C GLU A 55 4.50 -5.16 6.11
N PHE A 56 5.58 -4.68 5.47
CA PHE A 56 5.95 -5.12 4.12
C PHE A 56 6.28 -6.61 4.04
N PHE A 57 6.59 -7.24 5.18
CA PHE A 57 6.91 -8.65 5.27
C PHE A 57 5.73 -9.52 5.74
N GLN A 58 4.54 -8.91 5.95
CA GLN A 58 3.33 -9.62 6.32
C GLN A 58 2.53 -10.00 5.08
N SER A 59 1.97 -11.21 5.05
CA SER A 59 1.25 -11.76 3.89
C SER A 59 -0.07 -11.06 3.56
N SER A 60 -0.61 -10.27 4.49
CA SER A 60 -1.96 -9.73 4.39
C SER A 60 -2.06 -8.48 3.50
N GLY A 61 -0.95 -7.74 3.32
CA GLY A 61 -0.92 -6.53 2.48
C GLY A 61 -1.90 -5.41 2.88
N GLU A 62 -2.58 -5.54 4.02
CA GLU A 62 -3.76 -4.72 4.34
C GLU A 62 -3.43 -3.23 4.54
N PHE A 63 -2.17 -2.91 4.88
CA PHE A 63 -1.72 -1.54 5.09
C PHE A 63 -1.61 -0.72 3.80
N LEU A 64 -1.70 -1.38 2.64
CA LEU A 64 -1.68 -0.81 1.30
C LEU A 64 -3.08 -0.52 0.75
N ILE A 65 -4.13 -0.90 1.48
CA ILE A 65 -5.53 -0.75 1.08
C ILE A 65 -6.16 0.39 1.87
N ASN A 66 -6.76 1.34 1.16
CA ASN A 66 -7.54 2.44 1.73
C ASN A 66 -8.95 1.97 2.10
N SER A 67 -9.03 0.99 3.00
CA SER A 67 -10.29 0.39 3.46
C SER A 67 -11.25 1.39 4.11
N GLN A 68 -10.73 2.51 4.61
CA GLN A 68 -11.50 3.59 5.24
C GLN A 68 -11.97 4.66 4.25
N GLY A 69 -11.64 4.54 2.97
CA GLY A 69 -12.04 5.49 1.93
C GLY A 69 -11.57 6.92 2.21
N LEU A 70 -10.38 7.07 2.79
CA LEU A 70 -9.84 8.37 3.19
C LEU A 70 -9.74 9.30 1.97
N PRO A 71 -10.10 10.58 2.10
CA PRO A 71 -10.02 11.55 1.01
C PRO A 71 -8.57 12.04 0.83
N LEU A 72 -7.74 11.22 0.17
CA LEU A 72 -6.32 11.47 -0.08
C LEU A 72 -6.03 12.49 -1.19
N GLY A 73 -7.07 12.91 -1.92
CA GLY A 73 -6.97 13.93 -2.97
C GLY A 73 -6.68 13.37 -4.37
N VAL A 74 -6.23 14.26 -5.26
CA VAL A 74 -6.01 14.00 -6.69
C VAL A 74 -4.62 14.51 -7.06
N LYS A 75 -3.82 13.67 -7.69
CA LYS A 75 -2.48 13.99 -8.21
C LYS A 75 -2.55 15.03 -9.33
N GLN A 76 -1.41 15.64 -9.68
CA GLN A 76 -1.33 16.64 -10.75
C GLN A 76 -1.73 16.07 -12.13
N ASP A 77 -1.53 14.78 -12.34
CA ASP A 77 -1.94 14.02 -13.52
C ASP A 77 -3.46 13.74 -13.58
N LYS A 78 -4.24 14.25 -12.61
CA LYS A 78 -5.68 14.03 -12.40
C LYS A 78 -6.05 12.62 -11.93
N THR A 79 -5.08 11.82 -11.52
CA THR A 79 -5.31 10.50 -10.95
C THR A 79 -5.71 10.64 -9.48
N LYS A 80 -6.85 10.04 -9.10
CA LYS A 80 -7.30 10.03 -7.70
C LYS A 80 -6.44 9.09 -6.87
N VAL A 81 -5.94 9.55 -5.72
CA VAL A 81 -5.18 8.70 -4.79
C VAL A 81 -6.17 7.87 -3.98
N MET A 82 -6.05 6.55 -4.05
CA MET A 82 -6.92 5.58 -3.36
C MET A 82 -6.06 4.48 -2.71
N ASP A 83 -6.15 3.24 -3.20
CA ASP A 83 -5.29 2.14 -2.79
C ASP A 83 -3.88 2.31 -3.39
N VAL A 84 -2.88 1.73 -2.73
CA VAL A 84 -1.52 1.72 -3.27
C VAL A 84 -1.45 0.79 -4.47
N GLU A 85 -0.92 1.30 -5.57
CA GLU A 85 -0.67 0.53 -6.78
C GLU A 85 0.46 -0.48 -6.53
N LEU A 86 0.08 -1.76 -6.62
CA LEU A 86 1.01 -2.87 -6.55
C LEU A 86 1.61 -3.18 -7.92
N PRO A 87 2.91 -3.50 -7.98
CA PRO A 87 3.54 -3.93 -9.21
C PRO A 87 2.93 -5.27 -9.69
N PRO A 88 3.00 -5.58 -11.00
CA PRO A 88 2.33 -6.74 -11.58
C PRO A 88 2.63 -8.07 -10.87
N TYR A 89 3.86 -8.24 -10.38
CA TYR A 89 4.30 -9.43 -9.66
C TYR A 89 3.74 -9.56 -8.24
N ALA A 90 3.23 -8.49 -7.65
CA ALA A 90 2.67 -8.48 -6.30
C ALA A 90 1.13 -8.60 -6.28
N LYS A 91 0.47 -8.52 -7.44
CA LYS A 91 -1.00 -8.64 -7.56
C LYS A 91 -1.51 -10.06 -7.29
N GLY A 92 -0.64 -11.07 -7.32
CA GLY A 92 -0.99 -12.49 -7.27
C GLY A 92 -1.11 -13.11 -5.88
N ASN A 93 -0.77 -12.41 -4.79
CA ASN A 93 -0.74 -13.03 -3.46
C ASN A 93 -1.95 -12.69 -2.57
N LEU A 94 -2.91 -11.89 -3.05
CA LEU A 94 -4.15 -11.62 -2.31
C LEU A 94 -5.18 -12.75 -2.45
N ASP A 95 -4.91 -13.75 -3.29
CA ASP A 95 -5.67 -14.99 -3.40
C ASP A 95 -4.70 -16.16 -3.55
N VAL A 96 -4.24 -16.70 -2.42
CA VAL A 96 -3.93 -18.15 -2.36
C VAL A 96 -5.10 -18.85 -1.67
N GLY A 97 -6.32 -18.51 -2.10
CA GLY A 97 -7.38 -19.49 -2.16
C GLY A 97 -6.90 -20.56 -3.13
N VAL A 98 -6.22 -21.57 -2.62
CA VAL A 98 -5.93 -22.79 -3.39
C VAL A 98 -7.26 -23.17 -4.04
N PRO A 99 -7.36 -23.31 -5.38
CA PRO A 99 -8.59 -23.76 -5.99
C PRO A 99 -8.86 -25.14 -5.39
N LEU A 100 -9.80 -25.19 -4.46
CA LEU A 100 -10.25 -26.45 -3.89
C LEU A 100 -11.00 -27.13 -5.03
N LEU A 101 -10.65 -28.39 -5.32
CA LEU A 101 -11.54 -29.22 -6.11
C LEU A 101 -12.92 -29.24 -5.42
N SER A 102 -13.97 -29.62 -6.15
CA SER A 102 -15.31 -29.79 -5.58
C SER A 102 -15.39 -30.78 -4.40
N ASP A 103 -14.28 -31.47 -4.08
CA ASP A 103 -14.08 -32.39 -2.96
C ASP A 103 -13.35 -31.77 -1.75
N GLY A 104 -12.97 -30.48 -1.80
CA GLY A 104 -12.39 -29.73 -0.67
C GLY A 104 -10.89 -29.93 -0.43
N ARG A 105 -10.13 -30.50 -1.38
CA ARG A 105 -8.68 -30.68 -1.23
C ARG A 105 -7.85 -29.62 -1.97
N PRO A 106 -6.71 -29.17 -1.40
CA PRO A 106 -5.83 -28.22 -2.07
C PRO A 106 -5.13 -28.86 -3.28
N LEU A 107 -5.18 -28.19 -4.43
CA LEU A 107 -4.33 -28.50 -5.59
C LEU A 107 -2.87 -28.26 -5.20
N GLY A 108 -2.06 -29.33 -5.20
CA GLY A 108 -0.64 -29.26 -4.86
C GLY A 108 0.17 -28.35 -5.80
N PRO A 109 1.35 -27.89 -5.38
CA PRO A 109 2.14 -26.83 -6.06
C PRO A 109 2.82 -27.27 -7.37
N TYR A 110 2.43 -28.39 -7.96
CA TYR A 110 3.04 -28.93 -9.17
C TYR A 110 1.95 -29.25 -10.18
N LEU A 111 1.52 -28.24 -10.93
CA LEU A 111 0.95 -28.39 -12.28
C LEU A 111 1.03 -27.01 -12.93
N MET A 112 2.16 -26.78 -13.60
CA MET A 112 2.30 -25.80 -14.68
C MET A 112 2.08 -26.53 -16.00
#